data_AF-A0A819A9Q5-F1
#
_entry.id   AF-A0A819A9Q5-F1
#
_cell.length_a   1.000
_cell.length_b   1.000
_cell.length_c   1.000
_cell.angle_alpha   90.00
_cell.angle_beta   90.00
_cell.angle_gamma   90.00
#
_symmetry.space_group_name_H-M   'P 1'
#
loop_
_entity.id
_entity.type
_entity.pdbx_description
1 polymer ?
#
loop_
_entity_poly.entity_id
_entity_poly.type
_entity_poly.pdbx_seq_one_letter_code
_entity_poly.pdbx_strand_id
1 'polypeptide(L)'
;MPSNFACIFQLAYGTRDRRFPKWLDRWLLSRKQLGLLAFVIALGHCIITIILVSPAYYSSWFHPIEVLVLTVHNQTQIVVGSSLMTAKGELASLLGILALLCMSILTITSIPAISNRLNWREWRFVQSKVGTVTLLFAIGHVLIMAIPYWIRYNGRVKNTHLPIVTDYRCSITNAIEALEEFDTCLESIWPYDISRVNKCL
;
A
#
# COMPACT_ATOMS: atom_id res chain seq x y z
N MET A 1 1.88 -6.29 14.65
CA MET A 1 3.23 -6.32 15.26
C MET A 1 3.25 -6.18 16.78
N PRO A 2 2.64 -5.17 17.44
CA PRO A 2 2.74 -5.02 18.91
C PRO A 2 2.25 -6.25 19.70
N SER A 3 1.25 -6.96 19.18
CA SER A 3 0.74 -8.20 19.80
C SER A 3 1.76 -9.35 19.81
N ASN A 4 2.64 -9.44 18.81
CA ASN A 4 3.66 -10.49 18.75
C ASN A 4 4.78 -10.20 19.77
N PHE A 5 5.18 -8.94 19.89
CA PHE A 5 6.12 -8.50 20.94
C PHE A 5 5.54 -8.75 22.33
N ALA A 6 4.29 -8.39 22.57
CA ALA A 6 3.61 -8.67 23.83
C ALA A 6 3.64 -10.17 24.17
N CYS A 7 3.40 -11.05 23.19
CA CYS A 7 3.50 -12.50 23.35
C CYS A 7 4.92 -12.97 23.70
N ILE A 8 5.94 -12.48 22.98
CA ILE A 8 7.35 -12.80 23.26
C ILE A 8 7.74 -12.36 24.67
N PHE A 9 7.34 -11.17 25.11
CA PHE A 9 7.59 -10.68 26.47
C PHE A 9 6.86 -11.53 27.52
N GLN A 10 5.61 -11.92 27.27
CA GLN A 10 4.86 -12.80 28.18
C GLN A 10 5.50 -14.19 28.29
N LEU A 11 6.01 -14.75 27.19
CA LEU A 11 6.75 -16.01 27.19
C LEU A 11 8.10 -15.87 27.89
N ALA A 12 8.86 -14.80 27.62
CA ALA A 12 10.16 -14.55 28.22
C ALA A 12 10.08 -14.34 29.74
N TYR A 13 8.99 -13.76 30.23
CA TYR A 13 8.76 -13.57 31.66
C TYR A 13 8.10 -14.77 32.35
N GLY A 14 7.51 -15.70 31.59
CA GLY A 14 6.80 -16.86 32.13
C GLY A 14 5.54 -16.53 32.91
N THR A 15 5.09 -15.26 32.92
CA THR A 15 3.87 -14.83 33.62
C THR A 15 3.08 -13.83 32.78
N ARG A 16 1.75 -13.87 32.90
CA ARG A 16 0.83 -12.94 32.22
C ARG A 16 0.71 -11.59 32.93
N ASP A 17 0.98 -11.56 34.23
CA ASP A 17 0.59 -10.45 35.11
C ASP A 17 1.67 -9.38 35.26
N ARG A 18 2.84 -9.58 34.66
CA ARG A 18 3.89 -8.57 34.65
C ARG A 18 3.50 -7.42 33.73
N ARG A 19 3.53 -6.18 34.25
CA ARG A 19 3.28 -4.97 33.44
C ARG A 19 4.28 -4.85 32.30
N PHE A 20 3.78 -4.50 31.12
CA PHE A 20 4.62 -4.18 29.98
C PHE A 20 5.44 -2.91 30.23
N PRO A 21 6.61 -2.76 29.58
CA PRO A 21 7.34 -1.51 29.63
C PRO A 21 6.49 -0.38 29.03
N LYS A 22 6.63 0.85 29.58
CA LYS A 22 5.77 2.01 29.25
C LYS A 22 5.72 2.36 27.76
N TRP A 23 6.74 2.02 26.98
CA TRP A 23 6.74 2.23 25.52
C TRP A 23 5.81 1.24 24.80
N LEU A 24 5.81 -0.04 25.21
CA LEU A 24 5.00 -1.09 24.59
C LEU A 24 3.53 -0.92 24.94
N ASP A 25 3.24 -0.51 26.18
CA ASP A 25 1.88 -0.23 26.63
C ASP A 25 1.25 0.94 25.84
N ARG A 26 1.97 2.05 25.70
CA ARG A 26 1.55 3.17 24.84
C ARG A 26 1.34 2.75 23.39
N TRP A 27 2.19 1.88 22.85
CA TRP A 27 2.04 1.36 21.49
C TRP A 27 0.84 0.42 21.33
N LEU A 28 0.53 -0.39 22.34
CA LEU A 28 -0.67 -1.24 22.34
C LEU A 28 -1.96 -0.41 22.39
N LEU A 29 -1.94 0.74 23.07
CA LEU A 29 -3.07 1.67 23.14
C LEU A 29 -3.26 2.46 21.84
N SER A 30 -2.19 2.80 21.11
CA SER A 30 -2.29 3.57 19.87
C SER A 30 -2.74 2.76 18.64
N ARG A 31 -2.90 1.42 18.76
CA ARG A 31 -3.26 0.53 17.64
C ARG A 31 -4.48 0.98 16.84
N LYS A 32 -5.51 1.49 17.52
CA LYS A 32 -6.74 1.97 16.87
C LYS A 32 -6.45 3.17 15.96
N GLN A 33 -5.63 4.10 16.44
CA GLN A 33 -5.26 5.32 15.69
C GLN A 33 -4.38 4.96 14.50
N LEU A 34 -3.42 4.06 14.69
CA LEU A 34 -2.56 3.57 13.60
C LEU A 34 -3.36 2.84 12.51
N GLY A 35 -4.37 2.05 12.90
CA GLY A 35 -5.26 1.39 11.94
C GLY A 35 -6.11 2.36 11.12
N LEU A 36 -6.63 3.41 11.76
CA LEU A 36 -7.42 4.45 11.09
C LEU A 36 -6.54 5.32 10.17
N LEU A 37 -5.35 5.70 10.62
CA LEU A 37 -4.37 6.40 9.78
C LEU A 37 -3.98 5.56 8.55
N ALA A 38 -3.71 4.28 8.74
CA ALA A 38 -3.39 3.36 7.64
C ALA A 38 -4.51 3.29 6.60
N PHE A 39 -5.77 3.36 7.02
CA PHE A 39 -6.91 3.39 6.10
C PHE A 39 -6.98 4.68 5.28
N VAL A 40 -6.73 5.85 5.89
CA VAL A 40 -6.71 7.13 5.17
C VAL A 40 -5.62 7.12 4.09
N ILE A 41 -4.42 6.63 4.45
CA ILE A 41 -3.31 6.48 3.49
C ILE A 41 -3.70 5.49 2.38
N ALA A 42 -4.34 4.37 2.72
CA ALA A 42 -4.78 3.38 1.73
C ALA A 42 -5.86 3.93 0.78
N LEU A 43 -6.76 4.79 1.27
CA LEU A 43 -7.74 5.49 0.43
C LEU A 43 -7.06 6.47 -0.53
N GLY A 44 -6.13 7.29 -0.03
CA GLY A 44 -5.34 8.19 -0.88
C GLY A 44 -4.56 7.42 -1.94
N HIS A 45 -3.92 6.31 -1.56
CA HIS A 45 -3.23 5.41 -2.48
C HIS A 45 -4.17 4.85 -3.55
N CYS A 46 -5.40 4.46 -3.20
CA CYS A 46 -6.40 3.98 -4.15
C CYS A 46 -6.78 5.05 -5.18
N ILE A 47 -7.05 6.29 -4.73
CA ILE A 47 -7.42 7.41 -5.60
C ILE A 47 -6.28 7.71 -6.59
N ILE A 48 -5.05 7.84 -6.10
CA ILE A 48 -3.87 8.08 -6.93
C ILE A 48 -3.69 6.94 -7.94
N THR A 49 -3.85 5.69 -7.51
CA THR A 49 -3.71 4.53 -8.40
C THR A 49 -4.77 4.53 -9.50
N ILE A 50 -6.03 4.88 -9.21
CA ILE A 50 -7.10 4.96 -10.22
C ILE A 50 -6.77 6.03 -11.28
N ILE A 51 -6.23 7.18 -10.86
CA ILE A 51 -5.81 8.25 -11.79
C ILE A 51 -4.65 7.78 -12.67
N LEU A 52 -3.69 7.05 -12.10
CA LEU A 52 -2.49 6.61 -12.82
C LEU A 52 -2.68 5.30 -13.61
N VAL A 53 -3.75 4.53 -13.38
CA VAL A 53 -4.07 3.30 -14.11
C VAL A 53 -4.50 3.62 -15.54
N SER A 54 -3.50 3.91 -16.36
CA SER A 54 -3.60 4.04 -17.81
C SER A 54 -2.46 3.25 -18.45
N PRO A 55 -2.68 2.63 -19.63
CA PRO A 55 -1.62 1.94 -20.35
C PRO A 55 -0.41 2.81 -20.68
N ALA A 56 -0.57 4.14 -20.70
CA ALA A 56 0.53 5.09 -20.88
C ALA A 56 1.52 5.10 -19.71
N TYR A 57 1.04 4.93 -18.47
CA TYR A 57 1.88 4.95 -17.27
C TYR A 57 2.28 3.54 -16.82
N TYR A 58 1.41 2.54 -16.98
CA TYR A 58 1.65 1.16 -16.58
C TYR A 58 1.69 0.19 -17.78
N SER A 59 2.52 0.45 -18.78
CA SER A 59 2.61 -0.40 -19.99
C SER A 59 2.89 -1.88 -19.70
N SER A 60 3.62 -2.20 -18.62
CA SER A 60 3.86 -3.60 -18.17
C SER A 60 2.59 -4.34 -17.73
N TRP A 61 1.50 -3.62 -17.43
CA TRP A 61 0.26 -4.19 -16.92
C TRP A 61 -0.74 -4.51 -18.03
N PHE A 62 -0.47 -4.09 -19.27
CA PHE A 62 -1.35 -4.29 -20.42
C PHE A 62 -0.61 -5.04 -21.53
N HIS A 63 -1.31 -5.86 -22.30
CA HIS A 63 -0.70 -6.50 -23.47
C HIS A 63 -0.53 -5.47 -24.61
N PRO A 64 0.65 -5.36 -25.24
CA PRO A 64 0.82 -4.49 -26.40
C PRO A 64 0.02 -5.06 -27.58
N ILE A 65 -0.67 -4.19 -28.34
CA ILE A 65 -1.31 -4.53 -29.61
C ILE A 65 -0.61 -3.72 -30.69
N GLU A 66 -0.09 -4.38 -31.71
CA GLU A 66 0.38 -3.70 -32.91
C GLU A 66 -0.80 -3.59 -33.89
N VAL A 67 -1.30 -2.37 -34.10
CA VAL A 67 -2.33 -2.09 -35.10
C VAL A 67 -1.64 -1.57 -36.35
N LEU A 68 -1.75 -2.33 -37.44
CA LEU A 68 -1.26 -1.92 -38.76
C LEU A 68 -2.27 -0.97 -39.38
N VAL A 69 -1.93 0.31 -39.47
CA VAL A 69 -2.72 1.31 -40.18
C VAL A 69 -2.11 1.50 -41.57
N LEU A 70 -2.85 1.10 -42.61
CA LEU A 70 -2.50 1.37 -44.00
C LEU A 70 -2.80 2.84 -44.31
N THR A 71 -1.76 3.66 -44.35
CA THR A 71 -1.89 5.06 -44.76
C THR A 71 -2.11 5.10 -46.27
N VAL A 72 -2.99 5.98 -46.77
CA VAL A 72 -3.42 6.14 -48.19
C VAL A 72 -2.25 6.45 -49.17
N HIS A 73 -1.01 6.49 -48.68
CA HIS A 73 0.23 6.75 -49.43
C HIS A 73 1.24 5.57 -49.44
N ASN A 74 0.79 4.31 -49.43
CA ASN A 74 1.67 3.12 -49.45
C ASN A 74 2.74 3.10 -48.32
N GLN A 75 2.47 3.77 -47.20
CA GLN A 75 3.28 3.71 -46.00
C GLN A 75 2.47 3.06 -44.89
N THR A 76 2.94 1.91 -44.41
CA THR A 76 2.39 1.26 -43.22
C THR A 76 2.87 1.99 -41.97
N GLN A 77 1.95 2.57 -41.20
CA GLN A 77 2.26 3.04 -39.84
C GLN A 77 1.83 1.97 -38.84
N ILE A 78 2.77 1.52 -38.01
CA ILE A 78 2.48 0.62 -36.89
C ILE A 78 2.08 1.52 -35.71
N VAL A 79 0.78 1.53 -35.39
CA VAL A 79 0.30 2.17 -34.16
C VAL A 79 0.29 1.11 -33.07
N VAL A 80 1.18 1.22 -32.09
CA VAL A 80 1.19 0.32 -30.94
C VAL A 80 0.12 0.80 -29.96
N GLY A 81 -1.03 0.14 -29.98
CA GLY A 81 -2.08 0.28 -28.98
C GLY A 81 -1.81 -0.59 -27.74
N SER A 82 -2.65 -0.44 -26.72
CA SER A 82 -2.61 -1.28 -25.52
C SER A 82 -3.94 -2.03 -25.36
N SER A 83 -3.84 -3.32 -25.07
CA SER A 83 -4.95 -4.28 -24.90
C SER A 83 -5.46 -4.34 -23.45
N LEU A 84 -6.26 -5.37 -23.17
CA LEU A 84 -6.65 -5.88 -21.86
C LEU A 84 -5.46 -6.01 -20.88
N MET A 85 -5.79 -5.96 -19.58
CA MET A 85 -4.83 -6.12 -18.50
C MET A 85 -4.22 -7.54 -18.51
N THR A 86 -2.93 -7.59 -18.20
CA THR A 86 -2.20 -8.83 -17.95
C THR A 86 -2.68 -9.46 -16.63
N ALA A 87 -2.60 -10.78 -16.52
CA ALA A 87 -2.94 -11.51 -15.28
C ALA A 87 -2.21 -10.98 -14.02
N LYS A 88 -0.98 -10.45 -14.19
CA LYS A 88 -0.23 -9.77 -13.11
C LYS A 88 -0.99 -8.53 -12.62
N GLY A 89 -1.40 -7.66 -13.54
CA GLY A 89 -2.12 -6.43 -13.22
C GLY A 89 -3.50 -6.72 -12.64
N GLU A 90 -4.21 -7.70 -13.19
CA GLU A 90 -5.53 -8.14 -12.70
C GLU A 90 -5.46 -8.70 -11.29
N LEU A 91 -4.50 -9.59 -11.01
CA LEU A 91 -4.38 -10.21 -9.69
C LEU A 91 -3.87 -9.20 -8.64
N ALA A 92 -2.95 -8.31 -9.03
CA ALA A 92 -2.50 -7.23 -8.15
C ALA A 92 -3.65 -6.28 -7.81
N SER A 93 -4.45 -5.83 -8.78
CA SER A 93 -5.59 -4.94 -8.53
C SER A 93 -6.67 -5.63 -7.67
N LEU A 94 -6.98 -6.90 -7.93
CA LEU A 94 -7.93 -7.69 -7.14
C LEU A 94 -7.53 -7.77 -5.67
N LEU A 95 -6.27 -8.13 -5.37
CA LEU A 95 -5.78 -8.21 -3.99
C LEU A 95 -5.77 -6.84 -3.31
N GLY A 96 -5.49 -5.77 -4.04
CA GLY A 96 -5.56 -4.39 -3.55
C GLY A 96 -6.99 -4.00 -3.16
N ILE A 97 -7.97 -4.29 -4.00
CA ILE A 97 -9.39 -4.03 -3.74
C ILE A 97 -9.89 -4.87 -2.56
N LEU A 98 -9.56 -6.16 -2.50
CA LEU A 98 -9.92 -7.03 -1.38
C LEU A 98 -9.31 -6.54 -0.05
N ALA A 99 -8.05 -6.12 -0.06
CA ALA A 99 -7.41 -5.52 1.11
C ALA A 99 -8.13 -4.24 1.54
N LEU A 100 -8.50 -3.36 0.61
CA LEU A 100 -9.22 -2.12 0.90
C LEU A 100 -10.62 -2.40 1.47
N LEU A 101 -11.35 -3.37 0.92
CA LEU A 101 -12.66 -3.79 1.44
C LEU A 101 -12.56 -4.32 2.87
N CYS A 102 -11.57 -5.18 3.15
CA CYS A 102 -11.35 -5.66 4.51
C CYS A 102 -10.93 -4.53 5.47
N MET A 103 -10.08 -3.59 5.03
CA MET A 103 -9.74 -2.39 5.81
C MET A 103 -10.97 -1.54 6.13
N SER A 104 -11.89 -1.35 5.17
CA SER A 104 -13.14 -0.62 5.39
C SER A 104 -14.00 -1.26 6.49
N ILE A 105 -14.07 -2.59 6.55
CA ILE A 105 -14.79 -3.29 7.62
C ILE A 105 -14.12 -3.03 8.98
N LEU A 106 -12.79 -3.03 9.03
CA LEU A 106 -12.02 -2.75 10.26
C LEU A 106 -12.21 -1.32 10.75
N THR A 107 -12.30 -0.33 9.86
CA THR A 107 -12.52 1.06 10.25
C THR A 107 -13.94 1.30 10.71
N ILE A 108 -14.94 0.77 10.00
CA ILE A 108 -16.35 0.86 10.40
C ILE A 108 -16.55 0.24 11.79
N THR A 109 -16.01 -0.96 12.04
CA THR A 109 -16.10 -1.62 13.35
C THR A 109 -15.26 -0.93 14.45
N SER A 110 -14.37 -0.01 14.09
CA SER A 110 -13.62 0.82 15.05
C SER A 110 -14.42 2.05 15.53
N ILE A 111 -15.50 2.42 14.85
CA ILE A 111 -16.36 3.54 15.27
C ILE A 111 -17.07 3.16 16.58
N PRO A 112 -17.02 4.00 17.65
CA PRO A 112 -17.58 3.65 18.96
C PRO A 112 -19.09 3.33 18.88
N ALA A 113 -19.83 3.99 17.99
CA ALA A 113 -21.26 3.72 17.78
C ALA A 113 -21.56 2.27 17.35
N ILE A 114 -20.65 1.64 16.61
CA ILE A 114 -20.79 0.24 16.12
C ILE A 114 -20.10 -0.71 17.09
N SER A 115 -18.90 -0.36 17.55
CA SER A 115 -18.12 -1.17 18.48
C SER A 115 -18.85 -1.45 19.79
N ASN A 116 -19.70 -0.52 20.27
CA ASN A 116 -20.47 -0.71 21.50
C ASN A 116 -21.69 -1.62 21.32
N ARG A 117 -22.08 -1.92 20.08
CA ARG A 117 -23.21 -2.83 19.76
C ARG A 117 -22.76 -4.27 19.51
N LEU A 118 -21.46 -4.49 19.28
CA LEU A 118 -20.89 -5.82 19.01
C LEU A 118 -20.48 -6.51 20.31
N ASN A 119 -20.67 -7.82 20.37
CA ASN A 119 -20.15 -8.61 21.47
C ASN A 119 -18.61 -8.65 21.45
N TRP A 120 -17.96 -8.80 22.60
CA TRP A 120 -16.50 -8.82 22.69
C TRP A 120 -15.86 -9.90 21.80
N ARG A 121 -16.52 -11.06 21.67
CA ARG A 121 -16.06 -12.16 20.80
C ARG A 121 -16.13 -11.79 19.31
N GLU A 122 -17.21 -11.14 18.89
CA GLU A 122 -17.42 -10.70 17.51
C GLU A 122 -16.43 -9.60 17.13
N TRP A 123 -16.30 -8.60 18.01
CA TRP A 123 -15.33 -7.52 17.85
C TRP A 123 -13.89 -8.06 17.77
N ARG A 124 -13.52 -8.99 18.66
CA ARG A 124 -12.21 -9.65 18.65
C ARG A 124 -11.98 -10.44 17.37
N PHE A 125 -13.00 -11.13 16.87
CA PHE A 125 -12.93 -11.89 15.62
C PHE A 125 -12.65 -10.96 14.44
N VAL A 126 -13.42 -9.88 14.29
CA VAL A 126 -13.23 -8.90 13.21
C VAL A 126 -11.84 -8.28 13.30
N GLN A 127 -11.50 -7.65 14.42
CA GLN A 127 -10.25 -6.91 14.58
C GLN A 127 -8.99 -7.79 14.51
N SER A 128 -9.09 -9.09 14.84
CA SER A 128 -7.95 -10.01 14.81
C SER A 128 -7.86 -10.81 13.52
N LYS A 129 -8.94 -11.47 13.09
CA LYS A 129 -8.92 -12.39 11.93
C LYS A 129 -9.01 -11.62 10.63
N VAL A 130 -9.97 -10.70 10.49
CA VAL A 130 -10.07 -9.84 9.30
C VAL A 130 -8.84 -8.95 9.20
N GLY A 131 -8.33 -8.43 10.33
CA GLY A 131 -7.06 -7.69 10.37
C GLY A 131 -5.86 -8.47 9.81
N THR A 132 -5.75 -9.76 10.15
CA THR A 132 -4.67 -10.61 9.63
C THR A 132 -4.85 -10.94 8.14
N VAL A 133 -6.08 -11.22 7.71
CA VAL A 133 -6.41 -11.47 6.29
C VAL A 133 -6.12 -10.24 5.44
N THR A 134 -6.45 -9.05 5.94
CA THR A 134 -6.17 -7.78 5.28
C THR A 134 -4.68 -7.59 5.04
N LEU A 135 -3.86 -7.87 6.06
CA LEU A 135 -2.41 -7.81 5.94
C LEU A 135 -1.87 -8.82 4.91
N LEU A 136 -2.44 -10.04 4.88
CA LEU A 136 -2.07 -11.06 3.90
C LEU A 136 -2.37 -10.60 2.47
N PHE A 137 -3.54 -10.02 2.21
CA PHE A 137 -3.89 -9.48 0.90
C PHE A 137 -3.00 -8.30 0.51
N ALA A 138 -2.68 -7.38 1.44
CA ALA A 138 -1.77 -6.28 1.19
C ALA A 138 -0.34 -6.76 0.84
N ILE A 139 0.17 -7.78 1.56
CA ILE A 139 1.45 -8.40 1.24
C ILE A 139 1.40 -9.05 -0.15
N GLY A 140 0.35 -9.80 -0.45
CA GLY A 140 0.15 -10.42 -1.76
C GLY A 140 0.11 -9.40 -2.91
N HIS A 141 -0.61 -8.29 -2.72
CA HIS A 141 -0.69 -7.17 -3.66
C HIS A 141 0.70 -6.64 -4.03
N VAL A 142 1.56 -6.39 -3.03
CA VAL A 142 2.94 -5.91 -3.25
C VAL A 142 3.85 -6.99 -3.84
N LEU A 143 3.75 -8.23 -3.37
CA LEU A 143 4.61 -9.32 -3.85
C LEU A 143 4.40 -9.63 -5.33
N ILE A 144 3.16 -9.64 -5.80
CA ILE A 144 2.87 -9.89 -7.23
C ILE A 144 3.51 -8.81 -8.11
N MET A 145 3.53 -7.57 -7.64
CA MET A 145 4.20 -6.48 -8.35
C MET A 145 5.73 -6.65 -8.32
N ALA A 146 6.30 -7.04 -7.18
CA ALA A 146 7.74 -7.08 -6.91
C ALA A 146 8.48 -8.32 -7.47
N ILE A 147 7.88 -9.52 -7.40
CA ILE A 147 8.48 -10.79 -7.85
C ILE A 147 9.13 -10.71 -9.25
N PRO A 148 8.47 -10.20 -10.31
CA PRO A 148 9.09 -10.14 -11.63
C PRO A 148 10.31 -9.22 -11.69
N TYR A 149 10.37 -8.18 -10.86
CA TYR A 149 11.54 -7.31 -10.77
C TYR A 149 12.71 -8.02 -10.08
N TRP A 150 12.45 -8.76 -9.00
CA TRP A 150 13.49 -9.50 -8.28
C TRP A 150 14.11 -10.62 -9.12
N ILE A 151 13.29 -11.35 -9.88
CA ILE A 151 13.78 -12.40 -10.80
C ILE A 151 14.68 -11.79 -11.88
N ARG A 152 14.27 -10.66 -12.48
CA ARG A 152 15.05 -9.95 -13.52
C ARG A 152 16.34 -9.35 -12.97
N TYR A 153 16.32 -8.82 -11.74
CA TYR A 153 17.50 -8.27 -11.07
C TYR A 153 18.58 -9.36 -10.87
N ASN A 154 18.20 -10.52 -10.34
CA ASN A 154 19.14 -11.62 -10.12
C ASN A 154 19.75 -12.16 -11.43
N GLY A 155 18.98 -12.12 -12.54
CA GLY A 155 19.48 -12.46 -13.87
C GLY A 155 20.49 -11.44 -14.44
N ARG A 156 20.27 -10.13 -14.20
CA ARG A 156 21.20 -9.08 -14.64
C ARG A 156 22.53 -9.13 -13.90
N VAL A 157 22.52 -9.38 -12.59
CA VAL A 157 23.75 -9.47 -11.77
C VAL A 157 24.67 -10.60 -12.28
N LYS A 158 24.10 -11.74 -12.71
CA LYS A 158 24.88 -12.86 -13.25
C LYS A 158 25.48 -12.61 -14.65
N ASN A 159 24.99 -11.61 -15.38
CA ASN A 159 25.38 -11.31 -16.77
C ASN A 159 26.15 -9.97 -16.90
N THR A 160 26.77 -9.48 -15.82
CA THR A 160 27.43 -8.17 -15.81
C THR A 160 28.77 -8.18 -16.54
N HIS A 161 28.72 -7.96 -17.85
CA HIS A 161 29.81 -7.39 -18.66
C HIS A 161 29.35 -6.28 -19.62
N LEU A 162 28.16 -5.68 -19.45
CA LEU A 162 27.71 -4.58 -20.30
C LEU A 162 27.05 -3.42 -19.52
N PRO A 163 27.22 -2.17 -19.99
CA PRO A 163 26.96 -0.97 -19.21
C PRO A 163 25.47 -0.68 -19.03
N ILE A 164 25.19 -0.08 -17.88
CA ILE A 164 23.85 0.25 -17.37
C ILE A 164 23.36 1.52 -18.08
N VAL A 165 22.42 1.39 -19.02
CA VAL A 165 21.60 2.53 -19.48
C VAL A 165 20.42 2.65 -18.53
N THR A 166 20.44 3.69 -17.70
CA THR A 166 19.36 4.06 -16.78
C THR A 166 18.27 4.83 -17.52
N ASP A 167 17.13 4.20 -17.77
CA ASP A 167 15.92 4.88 -18.24
C ASP A 167 14.81 4.74 -17.18
N TYR A 168 14.98 5.44 -16.07
CA TYR A 168 14.04 5.49 -14.94
C TYR A 168 13.63 6.92 -14.57
N ARG A 169 14.17 7.92 -15.28
CA ARG A 169 14.12 9.33 -14.89
C ARG A 169 12.76 9.99 -15.13
N CYS A 170 11.91 9.41 -15.97
CA CYS A 170 10.62 9.99 -16.36
C CYS A 170 9.45 9.58 -15.45
N SER A 171 9.54 8.42 -14.76
CA SER A 171 8.43 7.92 -13.93
C SER A 171 8.48 8.41 -12.48
N ILE A 172 9.68 8.73 -11.98
CA ILE A 172 9.88 9.19 -10.59
C ILE A 172 9.46 10.66 -10.43
N THR A 173 9.70 11.52 -11.41
CA THR A 173 9.36 12.96 -11.33
C THR A 173 7.85 13.18 -11.17
N ASN A 174 7.02 12.45 -11.91
CA ASN A 174 5.56 12.58 -11.84
C ASN A 174 4.99 12.03 -10.53
N ALA A 175 5.65 11.06 -9.91
CA ALA A 175 5.25 10.51 -8.61
C ALA A 175 5.66 11.40 -7.43
N ILE A 176 6.76 12.17 -7.58
CA ILE A 176 7.22 13.15 -6.59
C ILE A 176 6.28 14.37 -6.57
N GLU A 177 5.88 14.89 -7.74
CA GLU A 177 4.90 16.00 -7.81
C GLU A 177 3.57 15.63 -7.14
N ALA A 178 3.08 14.40 -7.35
CA ALA A 178 1.85 13.91 -6.69
C ALA A 178 1.99 13.73 -5.16
N LEU A 179 3.22 13.55 -4.65
CA LEU A 179 3.50 13.46 -3.21
C LEU A 179 3.64 14.83 -2.57
N GLU A 180 4.21 15.82 -3.27
CA GLU A 180 4.27 17.22 -2.82
C GLU A 180 2.88 17.87 -2.75
N GLU A 181 1.97 17.49 -3.65
CA GLU A 181 0.56 17.89 -3.59
C GLU A 181 -0.21 17.27 -2.40
N PHE A 182 0.22 16.09 -1.94
CA PHE A 182 -0.37 15.43 -0.77
C PHE A 182 0.14 16.02 0.55
N ASP A 183 1.43 16.37 0.63
CA ASP A 183 2.03 17.02 1.81
C ASP A 183 1.45 18.42 2.05
N THR A 184 1.26 19.21 0.99
CA THR A 184 0.61 20.54 1.07
C THR A 184 -0.86 20.44 1.53
N CYS A 185 -1.56 19.38 1.13
CA CYS A 185 -2.94 19.13 1.58
C CYS A 185 -3.00 18.72 3.07
N LEU A 186 -2.02 17.93 3.53
CA LEU A 186 -1.88 17.51 4.94
C LEU A 186 -1.56 18.68 5.87
N GLU A 187 -0.68 19.60 5.47
CA GLU A 187 -0.38 20.81 6.25
C GLU A 187 -1.58 21.75 6.37
N SER A 188 -2.50 21.76 5.40
CA SER A 188 -3.74 22.54 5.50
C SER A 188 -4.78 21.93 6.45
N ILE A 189 -4.76 20.60 6.62
CA ILE A 189 -5.71 19.84 7.46
C ILE A 189 -5.23 19.76 8.92
N TRP A 190 -3.92 19.85 9.17
CA TRP A 190 -3.35 19.80 10.52
C TRP A 190 -2.22 20.82 10.70
N PRO A 191 -2.53 22.11 10.95
CA PRO A 191 -1.49 23.11 11.16
C PRO A 191 -0.66 22.72 12.39
N TYR A 192 0.55 22.23 12.16
CA TYR A 192 1.48 21.83 13.20
C TYR A 192 2.08 23.09 13.81
N ASP A 193 1.49 23.59 14.90
CA ASP A 193 2.02 24.75 15.63
C ASP A 193 3.26 24.36 16.44
N ILE A 194 4.44 24.47 15.81
CA ILE A 194 5.75 24.21 16.41
C ILE A 194 6.06 25.22 17.55
N SER A 195 5.32 26.33 17.67
CA SER A 195 5.59 27.37 18.68
C SER A 195 5.27 26.97 20.13
N ARG A 196 4.52 25.87 20.35
CA ARG A 196 4.20 25.38 21.71
C ARG A 196 5.23 24.44 22.33
N VAL A 197 6.19 23.90 21.57
CA VAL A 197 7.16 22.93 22.12
C VAL A 197 8.33 23.63 22.84
N ASN A 198 8.61 24.90 22.52
CA ASN A 198 9.74 25.65 23.11
C ASN A 198 9.37 26.51 24.33
N LYS A 199 8.20 26.28 24.97
CA LYS A 199 7.81 26.98 26.22
C LYS A 199 7.75 26.08 27.46
N CYS A 200 8.18 24.81 27.37
CA CYS A 200 8.27 23.89 28.50
C CYS A 200 9.62 23.19 28.60
N LEU A 201 10.71 23.95 28.44
CA LEU A 201 12.03 23.63 28.98
C LEU A 201 12.48 24.78 29.88
#